data_AF-A0A9P3CJ56-F1
#
_entry.id   AF-A0A9P3CJ56-F1
#
_cell.length_a   1.000
_cell.length_b   1.000
_cell.length_c   1.000
_cell.angle_alpha   90.00
_cell.angle_beta   90.00
_cell.angle_gamma   90.00
#
_symmetry.space_group_name_H-M   'P 1'
#
loop_
_entity.id
_entity.type
_entity.pdbx_description
1 polymer ?
#
loop_
_entity_poly.entity_id
_entity_poly.type
_entity_poly.pdbx_seq_one_letter_code
_entity_poly.pdbx_strand_id
1 'polypeptide(L)'
;MERALKDCPFPEVAEALQPYIKSRQEAQDIRRGLQASLPVSPLDTSRSAHSDISERGGFTGVRKAYLRALQAHRSAQERYDALKTELDKISRTGSSQGAQTDGAFLNESYVPLVRQREKRRKLDVIDKTLATIATTGEDAVSLSFDKVVKREVGELPRPPSTAGYADREFGSDADFDVTRLKKAILATQQEIEEHEQASVQANGVADGHVNPVADLKALQKTHNELTTWMEKQLAMISDLDNTKDGDNSATPAPDHYHAAEEAPAFSLTDIESLYEQYLDSRQRLLEIVSTQEQDTHDSPPSSPESSRRSVSGILESDTTTLPNTSELLLPYLARLTLTKQSEQSLLQQTGFMRRQISSAESRTQEMLGRLADESHLVQPEHRRGEPQARDWKVAAEEASATTLQTAMKKLQTGEVAAESAARSLDAIQSMPRSIESLTG
;
A
#
# COMPACT_ATOMS: atom_id res chain seq x y z
N MET A 1 81.56 -31.46 11.35
CA MET A 1 80.90 -30.36 10.61
C MET A 1 81.84 -29.18 10.34
N GLU A 2 82.98 -29.06 11.02
CA GLU A 2 84.01 -28.04 10.75
C GLU A 2 84.67 -28.13 9.36
N ARG A 3 84.58 -29.27 8.67
CA ARG A 3 85.10 -29.41 7.31
C ARG A 3 84.18 -28.80 6.24
N ALA A 4 82.87 -28.64 6.51
CA ALA A 4 81.92 -28.10 5.53
C ALA A 4 81.85 -26.56 5.53
N LEU A 5 82.33 -25.89 6.58
CA LEU A 5 82.42 -24.42 6.63
C LEU A 5 83.65 -23.86 5.90
N LYS A 6 84.65 -24.71 5.57
CA LYS A 6 85.88 -24.27 4.89
C LYS A 6 85.78 -24.24 3.36
N ASP A 7 84.75 -24.83 2.78
CA ASP A 7 84.54 -24.91 1.33
C ASP A 7 83.41 -23.98 0.82
N CYS A 8 82.95 -23.02 1.65
CA CYS A 8 81.96 -22.03 1.23
C CYS A 8 82.63 -20.81 0.57
N PRO A 9 82.20 -20.39 -0.64
CA PRO A 9 82.84 -19.29 -1.38
C PRO A 9 82.67 -17.90 -0.75
N PHE A 10 81.86 -17.77 0.32
CA PHE A 10 81.64 -16.51 1.05
C PHE A 10 81.63 -16.76 2.57
N PRO A 11 82.73 -16.45 3.29
CA PRO A 11 82.86 -16.76 4.73
C PRO A 11 81.94 -15.91 5.62
N GLU A 12 81.63 -14.68 5.22
CA GLU A 12 80.76 -13.75 5.96
C GLU A 12 79.31 -14.23 6.03
N VAL A 13 78.82 -14.88 4.97
CA VAL A 13 77.49 -15.50 4.92
C VAL A 13 77.46 -16.79 5.75
N ALA A 14 78.58 -17.54 5.78
CA ALA A 14 78.69 -18.74 6.58
C ALA A 14 78.68 -18.44 8.10
N GLU A 15 79.28 -17.34 8.52
CA GLU A 15 79.25 -16.86 9.90
C GLU A 15 77.85 -16.36 10.30
N ALA A 16 77.16 -15.62 9.42
CA ALA A 16 75.79 -15.18 9.66
C ALA A 16 74.77 -16.34 9.76
N LEU A 17 75.01 -17.44 9.03
CA LEU A 17 74.15 -18.63 9.04
C LEU A 17 74.55 -19.66 10.09
N GLN A 18 75.73 -19.53 10.71
CA GLN A 18 76.24 -20.43 11.75
C GLN A 18 75.25 -20.69 12.91
N PRO A 19 74.51 -19.70 13.46
CA PRO A 19 73.52 -19.97 14.51
C PRO A 19 72.27 -20.72 14.02
N TYR A 20 72.03 -20.75 12.71
CA TYR A 20 70.87 -21.42 12.09
C TYR A 20 71.21 -22.79 11.48
N ILE A 21 72.49 -23.08 11.24
CA ILE A 21 72.97 -24.37 10.73
C ILE A 21 73.18 -25.32 11.91
N LYS A 22 72.14 -26.09 12.24
CA LYS A 22 72.19 -27.10 13.31
C LYS A 22 72.75 -28.42 12.82
N SER A 23 73.34 -29.19 13.72
CA SER A 23 73.81 -30.53 13.40
C SER A 23 72.64 -31.45 13.06
N ARG A 24 72.91 -32.51 12.25
CA ARG A 24 71.88 -33.49 11.87
C ARG A 24 71.21 -34.12 13.09
N GLN A 25 71.94 -34.28 14.19
CA GLN A 25 71.44 -34.82 15.45
C GLN A 25 70.54 -33.81 16.18
N GLU A 26 70.99 -32.57 16.34
CA GLU A 26 70.16 -31.51 16.96
C GLU A 26 68.89 -31.23 16.15
N ALA A 27 68.97 -31.25 14.82
CA ALA A 27 67.80 -31.11 13.97
C ALA A 27 66.83 -32.29 14.13
N GLN A 28 67.33 -33.51 14.35
CA GLN A 28 66.50 -34.68 14.66
C GLN A 28 65.86 -34.58 16.04
N ASP A 29 66.58 -34.11 17.05
CA ASP A 29 66.04 -33.96 18.41
C ASP A 29 65.04 -32.81 18.50
N ILE A 30 65.27 -31.71 17.80
CA ILE A 30 64.27 -30.64 17.64
C ILE A 30 63.04 -31.18 16.90
N ARG A 31 63.22 -32.00 15.85
CA ARG A 31 62.10 -32.59 15.12
C ARG A 31 61.32 -33.58 16.00
N ARG A 32 61.99 -34.37 16.84
CA ARG A 32 61.34 -35.24 17.83
C ARG A 32 60.61 -34.44 18.92
N GLY A 33 61.22 -33.37 19.43
CA GLY A 33 60.59 -32.48 20.41
C GLY A 33 59.38 -31.74 19.83
N LEU A 34 59.47 -31.31 18.57
CA LEU A 34 58.34 -30.74 17.85
C LEU A 34 57.26 -31.80 17.58
N GLN A 35 57.62 -33.02 17.18
CA GLN A 35 56.67 -34.14 17.03
C GLN A 35 56.00 -34.53 18.35
N ALA A 36 56.65 -34.33 19.50
CA ALA A 36 56.05 -34.55 20.81
C ALA A 36 55.12 -33.40 21.25
N SER A 37 55.41 -32.16 20.82
CA SER A 37 54.63 -30.96 21.19
C SER A 37 53.51 -30.59 20.22
N LEU A 38 53.61 -31.01 18.97
CA LEU A 38 52.55 -30.90 17.96
C LEU A 38 51.86 -32.27 17.85
N PRO A 39 50.54 -32.36 18.10
CA PRO A 39 49.80 -33.56 17.74
C PRO A 39 49.76 -33.63 16.21
N VAL A 40 50.76 -34.27 15.61
CA VAL A 40 50.68 -34.74 14.23
C VAL A 40 49.81 -35.99 14.27
N SER A 41 48.50 -35.79 14.48
CA SER A 41 47.54 -36.77 14.02
C SER A 41 47.51 -36.70 12.50
N PRO A 42 47.64 -37.84 11.80
CA PRO A 42 47.35 -37.87 10.38
C PRO A 42 45.89 -37.45 10.19
N LEU A 43 45.58 -36.96 9.00
CA LEU A 43 44.23 -36.67 8.56
C LEU A 43 43.33 -37.90 8.78
N ASP A 44 42.67 -37.96 9.93
CA ASP A 44 41.52 -38.84 10.16
C ASP A 44 40.47 -38.03 10.89
N THR A 45 39.65 -37.40 10.07
CA THR A 45 38.28 -36.98 10.36
C THR A 45 37.49 -38.19 10.84
N SER A 46 37.55 -38.52 12.13
CA SER A 46 36.40 -39.05 12.85
C SER A 46 36.65 -39.08 14.35
N ARG A 47 35.71 -38.46 15.07
CA ARG A 47 35.28 -38.92 16.39
C ARG A 47 36.33 -38.83 17.51
N SER A 48 36.50 -37.63 18.06
CA SER A 48 36.71 -37.51 19.51
C SER A 48 35.68 -36.54 20.07
N ALA A 49 34.84 -37.10 20.92
CA ALA A 49 33.78 -36.41 21.63
C ALA A 49 34.39 -35.56 22.76
N HIS A 50 33.75 -34.43 23.02
CA HIS A 50 33.88 -33.61 24.22
C HIS A 50 35.28 -33.11 24.59
N SER A 51 35.55 -31.86 24.23
CA SER A 51 36.30 -30.99 25.12
C SER A 51 35.70 -29.60 25.05
N ASP A 52 35.10 -29.19 26.16
CA ASP A 52 34.87 -27.81 26.53
C ASP A 52 36.20 -27.06 26.54
N ILE A 53 36.63 -26.57 25.37
CA ILE A 53 37.79 -25.68 25.21
C ILE A 53 37.30 -24.22 25.19
N SER A 54 36.17 -23.91 25.81
CA SER A 54 35.70 -22.53 25.91
C SER A 54 36.43 -21.71 26.98
N GLU A 55 37.14 -22.32 27.93
CA GLU A 55 37.61 -21.58 29.12
C GLU A 55 39.09 -21.73 29.53
N ARG A 56 39.94 -22.41 28.75
CA ARG A 56 41.39 -22.42 29.05
C ARG A 56 42.24 -21.83 27.93
N GLY A 57 42.63 -20.57 28.13
CA GLY A 57 43.71 -19.91 27.40
C GLY A 57 43.26 -18.61 26.75
N GLY A 58 43.79 -17.49 27.24
CA GLY A 58 43.52 -16.14 26.73
C GLY A 58 44.03 -15.92 25.30
N PHE A 59 43.36 -16.51 24.32
CA PHE A 59 43.58 -16.19 22.92
C PHE A 59 42.90 -14.85 22.63
N THR A 60 43.68 -13.78 22.57
CA THR A 60 43.20 -12.43 22.23
C THR A 60 43.22 -12.20 20.72
N GLY A 61 42.23 -11.47 20.20
CA GLY A 61 42.19 -11.00 18.80
C GLY A 61 41.91 -12.08 17.75
N VAL A 62 42.67 -12.03 16.65
CA VAL A 62 42.44 -12.79 15.39
C VAL A 62 42.35 -14.30 15.60
N ARG A 63 43.12 -14.86 16.54
CA ARG A 63 43.10 -16.29 16.84
C ARG A 63 41.76 -16.76 17.42
N LYS A 64 41.11 -15.94 18.26
CA LYS A 64 39.76 -16.20 18.77
C LYS A 64 38.72 -16.09 17.66
N ALA A 65 38.87 -15.12 16.77
CA ALA A 65 38.00 -14.96 15.60
C ALA A 65 38.13 -16.17 14.65
N TYR A 66 39.35 -16.67 14.41
CA TYR A 66 39.60 -17.85 13.61
C TYR A 66 38.99 -19.12 14.23
N LEU A 67 39.15 -19.32 15.55
CA LEU A 67 38.51 -20.45 16.24
C LEU A 67 36.98 -20.37 16.21
N ARG A 68 36.41 -19.17 16.38
CA ARG A 68 34.96 -18.95 16.22
C ARG A 68 34.51 -19.21 14.79
N ALA A 69 35.28 -18.79 13.79
CA ALA A 69 34.99 -19.03 12.39
C ALA A 69 35.05 -20.53 12.05
N LEU A 70 36.02 -21.28 12.59
CA LEU A 70 36.09 -22.73 12.46
C LEU A 70 34.91 -23.44 13.13
N GLN A 71 34.53 -23.01 14.33
CA GLN A 71 33.36 -23.55 15.03
C GLN A 71 32.07 -23.26 14.24
N ALA A 72 31.93 -22.04 13.73
CA ALA A 72 30.81 -21.66 12.88
C ALA A 72 30.79 -22.49 11.58
N HIS A 73 31.93 -22.68 10.92
CA HIS A 73 32.06 -23.49 9.72
C HIS A 73 31.65 -24.94 9.97
N ARG A 74 32.12 -25.54 11.08
CA ARG A 74 31.71 -26.89 11.48
C ARG A 74 30.21 -26.98 11.71
N SER A 75 29.63 -26.02 12.44
CA SER A 75 28.18 -26.01 12.66
C SER A 75 27.37 -25.83 11.37
N ALA A 76 27.91 -25.07 10.41
CA ALA A 76 27.31 -24.87 9.10
C ALA A 76 27.41 -26.14 8.24
N GLN A 77 28.53 -26.85 8.31
CA GLN A 77 28.72 -28.13 7.62
C GLN A 77 27.79 -29.20 8.18
N GLU A 78 27.64 -29.29 9.51
CA GLU A 78 26.69 -30.19 10.16
C GLU A 78 25.23 -29.91 9.73
N ARG A 79 24.86 -28.63 9.60
CA ARG A 79 23.53 -28.23 9.07
C ARG A 79 23.38 -28.58 7.59
N TYR A 80 24.42 -28.38 6.79
CA TYR A 80 24.40 -28.73 5.38
C TYR A 80 24.23 -30.24 5.19
N ASP A 81 24.97 -31.05 5.95
CA ASP A 81 24.86 -32.50 5.92
C ASP A 81 23.47 -32.97 6.40
N ALA A 82 22.92 -32.34 7.46
CA ALA A 82 21.56 -32.61 7.90
C ALA A 82 20.54 -32.32 6.78
N LEU A 83 20.59 -31.14 6.15
CA LEU A 83 19.72 -30.76 5.03
C LEU A 83 19.92 -31.67 3.81
N LYS A 84 21.14 -32.11 3.53
CA LYS A 84 21.43 -33.07 2.47
C LYS A 84 20.76 -34.41 2.75
N THR A 85 20.84 -34.91 4.00
CA THR A 85 20.13 -36.15 4.36
C THR A 85 18.61 -36.00 4.35
N GLU A 86 18.07 -34.82 4.66
CA GLU A 86 16.63 -34.53 4.53
C GLU A 86 16.21 -34.51 3.06
N LEU A 87 17.00 -33.88 2.19
CA LEU A 87 16.76 -33.87 0.75
C LEU A 87 16.85 -35.28 0.16
N ASP A 88 17.85 -36.07 0.58
CA ASP A 88 17.98 -37.47 0.17
C ASP A 88 16.79 -38.30 0.64
N LYS A 89 16.29 -38.08 1.86
CA LYS A 89 15.06 -38.71 2.36
C LYS A 89 13.83 -38.33 1.52
N ILE A 90 13.67 -37.04 1.20
CA ILE A 90 12.55 -36.53 0.38
C ILE A 90 12.63 -37.06 -1.05
N SER A 91 13.83 -37.13 -1.62
CA SER A 91 14.05 -37.68 -2.97
C SER A 91 13.75 -39.19 -3.03
N ARG A 92 14.12 -39.95 -1.98
CA ARG A 92 13.81 -41.38 -1.87
C ARG A 92 12.34 -41.66 -1.60
N THR A 93 11.65 -40.83 -0.83
CA THR A 93 10.18 -40.95 -0.64
C THR A 93 9.39 -40.44 -1.85
N GLY A 94 9.96 -39.52 -2.66
CA GLY A 94 9.36 -39.02 -3.89
C GLY A 94 9.62 -39.87 -5.14
N SER A 95 10.53 -40.86 -5.10
CA SER A 95 10.90 -41.68 -6.26
C SER A 95 10.01 -42.91 -6.48
N SER A 96 9.00 -43.17 -5.63
CA SER A 96 8.03 -44.26 -5.83
C SER A 96 6.76 -43.85 -6.59
N GLN A 97 6.58 -42.55 -6.88
CA GLN A 97 5.52 -42.07 -7.77
C GLN A 97 6.16 -41.39 -8.98
N GLY A 98 6.32 -42.17 -10.05
CA GLY A 98 6.78 -41.67 -11.32
C GLY A 98 5.85 -40.59 -11.86
N ALA A 99 6.45 -39.47 -12.27
CA ALA A 99 6.06 -38.62 -13.40
C ALA A 99 4.58 -38.65 -13.84
N GLN A 100 3.67 -38.19 -12.98
CA GLN A 100 2.42 -37.57 -13.40
C GLN A 100 2.23 -36.33 -12.53
N THR A 101 2.32 -35.15 -13.12
CA THR A 101 1.98 -33.89 -12.47
C THR A 101 0.46 -33.83 -12.31
N ASP A 102 -0.05 -34.53 -11.30
CA ASP A 102 -1.47 -34.50 -10.98
C ASP A 102 -1.79 -33.14 -10.35
N GLY A 103 -2.59 -32.33 -11.03
CA GLY A 103 -3.17 -31.11 -10.48
C GLY A 103 -3.90 -31.34 -9.15
N ALA A 104 -4.28 -32.59 -8.86
CA ALA A 104 -4.79 -33.02 -7.56
C ALA A 104 -3.76 -32.89 -6.43
N PHE A 105 -2.49 -33.28 -6.62
CA PHE A 105 -1.46 -33.13 -5.58
C PHE A 105 -1.18 -31.65 -5.28
N LEU A 106 -1.16 -30.80 -6.32
CA LEU A 106 -0.96 -29.36 -6.16
C LEU A 106 -2.12 -28.71 -5.37
N ASN A 107 -3.37 -29.09 -5.68
CA ASN A 107 -4.53 -28.48 -5.03
C ASN A 107 -4.82 -29.08 -3.63
N GLU A 108 -4.66 -30.39 -3.44
CA GLU A 108 -5.01 -31.06 -2.19
C GLU A 108 -3.89 -31.04 -1.14
N SER A 109 -2.63 -31.06 -1.56
CA SER A 109 -1.50 -31.11 -0.61
C SER A 109 -0.67 -29.83 -0.60
N TYR A 110 -0.35 -29.26 -1.77
CA TYR A 110 0.57 -28.13 -1.86
C TYR A 110 -0.09 -26.81 -1.47
N VAL A 111 -1.30 -26.50 -1.97
CA VAL A 111 -2.02 -25.27 -1.61
C VAL A 111 -2.30 -25.18 -0.11
N PRO A 112 -2.80 -26.22 0.58
CA PRO A 112 -2.96 -26.19 2.03
C PRO A 112 -1.63 -26.03 2.77
N LEU A 113 -0.56 -26.68 2.30
CA LEU A 113 0.78 -26.54 2.88
C LEU A 113 1.32 -25.12 2.73
N VAL A 114 1.12 -24.48 1.58
CA VAL A 114 1.51 -23.08 1.34
C VAL A 114 0.71 -22.15 2.25
N ARG A 115 -0.60 -22.34 2.36
CA ARG A 115 -1.45 -21.58 3.30
C ARG A 115 -1.01 -21.78 4.75
N GLN A 116 -0.62 -22.99 5.13
CA GLN A 116 -0.11 -23.28 6.48
C GLN A 116 1.24 -22.61 6.73
N ARG A 117 2.14 -22.61 5.74
CA ARG A 117 3.42 -21.89 5.82
C ARG A 117 3.22 -20.39 5.92
N GLU A 118 2.25 -19.84 5.20
CA GLU A 118 1.90 -18.42 5.27
C GLU A 118 1.32 -18.07 6.65
N LYS A 119 0.40 -18.90 7.18
CA LYS A 119 -0.11 -18.76 8.56
C LYS A 119 1.02 -18.82 9.59
N ARG A 120 1.96 -19.75 9.43
CA ARG A 120 3.14 -19.85 10.32
C ARG A 120 4.04 -18.62 10.21
N ARG A 121 4.26 -18.06 9.02
CA ARG A 121 5.01 -16.81 8.85
C ARG A 121 4.31 -15.64 9.55
N LYS A 122 2.98 -15.54 9.43
CA LYS A 122 2.19 -14.52 10.13
C LYS A 122 2.31 -14.67 11.65
N LEU A 123 2.20 -15.89 12.16
CA LEU A 123 2.40 -16.17 13.59
C LEU A 123 3.84 -15.86 14.05
N ASP A 124 4.85 -16.20 13.26
CA ASP A 124 6.26 -15.88 13.59
C ASP A 124 6.52 -14.36 13.60
N VAL A 125 5.82 -13.58 12.78
CA VAL A 125 5.84 -12.10 12.88
C VAL A 125 5.17 -11.65 14.17
N ILE A 126 4.00 -12.20 14.52
CA ILE A 126 3.30 -11.88 15.77
C ILE A 126 4.19 -12.23 16.97
N ASP A 127 4.77 -13.42 17.02
CA ASP A 127 5.67 -13.87 18.08
C ASP A 127 6.90 -12.97 18.19
N LYS A 128 7.50 -12.54 17.07
CA LYS A 128 8.58 -11.55 17.07
C LYS A 128 8.12 -10.21 17.60
N THR A 129 6.96 -9.72 17.18
CA THR A 129 6.43 -8.44 17.68
C THR A 129 6.11 -8.51 19.17
N LEU A 130 5.54 -9.62 19.65
CA LEU A 130 5.30 -9.86 21.08
C LEU A 130 6.61 -9.97 21.86
N ALA A 131 7.63 -10.64 21.31
CA ALA A 131 8.95 -10.67 21.92
C ALA A 131 9.57 -9.26 21.97
N THR A 132 9.45 -8.47 20.91
CA THR A 132 9.91 -7.07 20.93
C THR A 132 9.15 -6.25 21.96
N ILE A 133 7.81 -6.37 22.02
CA ILE A 133 6.98 -5.68 23.01
C ILE A 133 7.30 -6.14 24.43
N ALA A 134 7.59 -7.43 24.65
CA ALA A 134 8.02 -7.93 25.94
C ALA A 134 9.36 -7.29 26.34
N THR A 135 10.35 -7.24 25.44
CA THR A 135 11.65 -6.60 25.74
C THR A 135 11.54 -5.09 25.94
N THR A 136 10.81 -4.38 25.06
CA THR A 136 10.65 -2.92 25.15
C THR A 136 9.69 -2.51 26.27
N GLY A 137 8.71 -3.37 26.55
CA GLY A 137 7.74 -3.20 27.64
C GLY A 137 8.36 -3.50 28.99
N GLU A 138 9.24 -4.48 29.10
CA GLU A 138 10.05 -4.72 30.30
C GLU A 138 11.01 -3.56 30.55
N ASP A 139 11.64 -3.00 29.52
CA ASP A 139 12.44 -1.77 29.62
C ASP A 139 11.60 -0.55 30.01
N ALA A 140 10.38 -0.41 29.48
CA ALA A 140 9.46 0.70 29.80
C ALA A 140 8.83 0.58 31.20
N VAL A 141 8.57 -0.63 31.69
CA VAL A 141 8.11 -0.88 33.07
C VAL A 141 9.26 -0.73 34.07
N SER A 142 10.49 -1.06 33.65
CA SER A 142 11.72 -0.84 34.46
C SER A 142 12.10 0.64 34.55
N LEU A 143 11.72 1.45 33.55
CA LEU A 143 11.84 2.90 33.59
C LEU A 143 10.58 3.51 34.20
N SER A 144 10.58 3.71 35.51
CA SER A 144 9.53 4.45 36.23
C SER A 144 9.13 5.71 35.45
N PHE A 145 7.83 5.95 35.25
CA PHE A 145 7.26 7.08 34.50
C PHE A 145 7.99 8.42 34.73
N ASP A 146 8.42 8.68 35.97
CA ASP A 146 9.20 9.85 36.38
C ASP A 146 10.56 10.02 35.64
N LYS A 147 11.21 8.93 35.25
CA LYS A 147 12.47 8.94 34.46
C LYS A 147 12.23 9.22 32.98
N VAL A 148 11.10 8.75 32.43
CA VAL A 148 10.70 9.04 31.06
C VAL A 148 10.29 10.51 30.94
N VAL A 149 9.52 11.02 31.91
CA VAL A 149 9.17 12.44 32.01
C VAL A 149 10.41 13.33 32.19
N LYS A 150 11.38 12.95 33.03
CA LYS A 150 12.65 13.68 33.19
C LYS A 150 13.52 13.69 31.93
N ARG A 151 13.41 12.69 31.06
CA ARG A 151 14.17 12.60 29.80
C ARG A 151 13.52 13.43 28.68
N GLU A 152 12.19 13.42 28.60
CA GLU A 152 11.43 14.12 27.55
C GLU A 152 11.20 15.61 27.89
N VAL A 153 10.92 15.93 29.16
CA VAL A 153 10.52 17.28 29.60
C VAL A 153 11.67 18.04 30.29
N GLY A 154 12.76 17.34 30.63
CA GLY A 154 13.82 17.89 31.47
C GLY A 154 13.41 18.02 32.95
N GLU A 155 14.37 18.31 33.82
CA GLU A 155 14.10 18.50 35.26
C GLU A 155 13.31 19.80 35.46
N LEU A 156 12.07 19.71 35.98
CA LEU A 156 11.24 20.88 36.21
C LEU A 156 11.96 21.85 37.18
N PRO A 157 12.03 23.16 36.85
CA PRO A 157 12.63 24.14 37.75
C PRO A 157 11.84 24.19 39.05
N ARG A 158 12.53 24.00 40.18
CA ARG A 158 11.92 24.14 41.51
C ARG A 158 11.35 25.56 41.63
N PRO A 159 10.08 25.74 42.01
CA PRO A 159 9.55 27.08 42.25
C PRO A 159 10.37 27.74 43.36
N PRO A 160 10.75 29.02 43.23
CA PRO A 160 11.50 29.70 44.27
C PRO A 160 10.67 29.71 45.55
N SER A 161 11.27 29.18 46.61
CA SER A 161 10.66 29.12 47.94
C SER A 161 10.27 30.53 48.37
N THR A 162 9.00 30.74 48.69
CA THR A 162 8.36 32.03 49.03
C THR A 162 8.78 32.60 50.38
N ALA A 163 10.02 32.36 50.81
CA ALA A 163 10.56 32.83 52.08
C ALA A 163 11.36 34.15 51.98
N GLY A 164 11.45 34.78 50.80
CA GLY A 164 12.31 35.95 50.57
C GLY A 164 11.62 37.25 50.14
N TYR A 165 10.29 37.31 50.02
CA TYR A 165 9.57 38.49 49.50
C TYR A 165 8.99 39.38 50.62
N ALA A 166 9.68 39.49 51.74
CA ALA A 166 9.43 40.58 52.67
C ALA A 166 10.59 41.58 52.56
N ASP A 167 10.25 42.78 52.11
CA ASP A 167 11.00 44.03 52.34
C ASP A 167 12.21 44.32 51.41
N ARG A 168 11.94 44.64 50.14
CA ARG A 168 12.85 45.47 49.34
C ARG A 168 12.09 46.61 48.65
N GLU A 169 12.59 47.81 48.87
CA GLU A 169 12.01 49.12 48.53
C GLU A 169 11.59 49.25 47.06
N PHE A 170 10.30 49.50 46.83
CA PHE A 170 9.63 49.66 45.53
C PHE A 170 9.91 50.99 44.80
N GLY A 171 11.09 51.61 44.98
CA GLY A 171 11.33 52.97 44.49
C GLY A 171 12.08 53.08 43.15
N SER A 172 13.05 52.21 42.88
CA SER A 172 13.91 52.31 41.68
C SER A 172 14.13 50.99 40.94
N ASP A 173 13.95 49.86 41.64
CA ASP A 173 14.10 48.52 41.07
C ASP A 173 12.92 48.18 40.13
N ALA A 174 11.74 48.74 40.39
CA ALA A 174 10.57 48.57 39.51
C ALA A 174 10.80 49.20 38.12
N ASP A 175 11.42 50.38 38.05
CA ASP A 175 11.77 51.02 36.77
C ASP A 175 12.90 50.27 36.06
N PHE A 176 13.86 49.72 36.82
CA PHE A 176 14.90 48.84 36.29
C PHE A 176 14.32 47.52 35.75
N ASP A 177 13.35 46.93 36.44
CA ASP A 177 12.66 45.72 36.01
C ASP A 177 11.74 45.98 34.82
N VAL A 178 11.07 47.14 34.75
CA VAL A 178 10.26 47.54 33.60
C VAL A 178 11.16 47.80 32.38
N THR A 179 12.33 48.40 32.55
CA THR A 179 13.27 48.59 31.43
C THR A 179 13.92 47.28 30.99
N ARG A 180 14.19 46.36 31.92
CA ARG A 180 14.64 45.00 31.63
C ARG A 180 13.57 44.18 30.90
N LEU A 181 12.31 44.30 31.31
CA LEU A 181 11.17 43.66 30.66
C LEU A 181 10.96 44.25 29.26
N LYS A 182 10.99 45.57 29.10
CA LYS A 182 10.91 46.22 27.78
C LYS A 182 12.05 45.77 26.86
N LYS A 183 13.27 45.64 27.39
CA LYS A 183 14.41 45.12 26.64
C LYS A 183 14.23 43.65 26.27
N ALA A 184 13.68 42.82 27.16
CA ALA A 184 13.38 41.43 26.88
C ALA A 184 12.28 41.30 25.81
N ILE A 185 11.22 42.11 25.89
CA ILE A 185 10.14 42.15 24.90
C ILE A 185 10.69 42.55 23.53
N LEU A 186 11.51 43.61 23.47
CA LEU A 186 12.12 44.03 22.21
C LEU A 186 13.08 42.97 21.64
N ALA A 187 13.86 42.30 22.49
CA ALA A 187 14.73 41.21 22.06
C ALA A 187 13.92 40.02 21.51
N THR A 188 12.82 39.64 22.19
CA THR A 188 11.94 38.58 21.69
C THR A 188 11.20 38.98 20.42
N GLN A 189 10.81 40.25 20.29
CA GLN A 189 10.16 40.75 19.09
C GLN A 189 11.13 40.73 17.90
N GLN A 190 12.39 41.10 18.13
CA GLN A 190 13.44 40.99 17.12
C GLN A 190 13.69 39.52 16.74
N GLU A 191 13.77 38.60 17.70
CA GLU A 191 13.96 37.17 17.44
C GLU A 191 12.78 36.57 16.64
N ILE A 192 11.55 37.00 16.94
CA ILE A 192 10.35 36.62 16.18
C ILE A 192 10.42 37.18 14.75
N GLU A 193 10.81 38.44 14.58
CA GLU A 193 10.92 39.06 13.25
C GLU A 193 12.04 38.42 12.42
N GLU A 194 13.17 38.06 13.04
CA GLU A 194 14.25 37.30 12.39
C GLU A 194 13.77 35.89 12.00
N HIS A 195 12.99 35.22 12.84
CA HIS A 195 12.42 33.91 12.51
C HIS A 195 11.31 33.98 11.45
N GLU A 196 10.53 35.06 11.45
CA GLU A 196 9.52 35.34 10.42
C GLU A 196 10.21 35.64 9.08
N GLN A 197 11.23 36.49 9.06
CA GLN A 197 12.04 36.76 7.87
C GLN A 197 12.78 35.51 7.38
N ALA A 198 13.33 34.69 8.27
CA ALA A 198 13.95 33.41 7.91
C ALA A 198 12.92 32.40 7.37
N SER A 199 11.70 32.38 7.93
CA SER A 199 10.58 31.58 7.42
C SER A 199 10.12 32.05 6.04
N VAL A 200 10.03 33.37 5.81
CA VAL A 200 9.69 33.96 4.51
C VAL A 200 10.78 33.69 3.48
N GLN A 201 12.06 33.73 3.86
CA GLN A 201 13.18 33.37 2.98
C GLN A 201 13.26 31.86 2.70
N ALA A 202 12.96 31.00 3.68
CA ALA A 202 12.93 29.55 3.51
C ALA A 202 11.71 29.07 2.70
N ASN A 203 10.58 29.78 2.80
CA ASN A 203 9.35 29.45 2.08
C ASN A 203 9.17 30.24 0.77
N GLY A 204 10.02 31.22 0.46
CA GLY A 204 10.07 31.89 -0.84
C GLY A 204 8.73 32.50 -1.28
N VAL A 205 7.93 33.02 -0.36
CA VAL A 205 6.68 33.72 -0.70
C VAL A 205 6.85 35.20 -0.38
N ALA A 206 7.32 35.93 -1.38
CA ALA A 206 7.08 37.36 -1.42
C ALA A 206 5.58 37.59 -1.59
N ASP A 207 5.05 38.43 -0.72
CA ASP A 207 3.67 38.93 -0.72
C ASP A 207 3.28 39.40 -2.13
N GLY A 208 2.22 38.81 -2.70
CA GLY A 208 1.63 39.29 -3.96
C GLY A 208 1.30 38.26 -5.05
N HIS A 209 1.63 36.97 -4.93
CA HIS A 209 1.12 35.98 -5.89
C HIS A 209 0.79 34.65 -5.22
N VAL A 210 -0.41 34.56 -4.66
CA VAL A 210 -1.02 33.30 -4.26
C VAL A 210 -1.03 32.39 -5.50
N ASN A 211 -0.24 31.32 -5.47
CA ASN A 211 -0.23 30.36 -6.56
C ASN A 211 -1.52 29.52 -6.43
N PRO A 212 -2.48 29.62 -7.36
CA PRO A 212 -3.77 28.92 -7.25
C PRO A 212 -3.60 27.41 -7.13
N VAL A 213 -2.47 26.87 -7.62
CA VAL A 213 -2.14 25.45 -7.51
C VAL A 213 -1.74 25.07 -6.07
N ALA A 214 -1.08 25.96 -5.33
CA ALA A 214 -0.75 25.74 -3.93
C ALA A 214 -2.00 25.78 -3.05
N ASP A 215 -2.94 26.69 -3.33
CA ASP A 215 -4.23 26.77 -2.66
C ASP A 215 -5.11 25.56 -2.92
N LEU A 216 -5.17 25.10 -4.18
CA LEU A 216 -5.90 23.87 -4.51
C LEU A 216 -5.28 22.64 -3.82
N LYS A 217 -3.94 22.59 -3.72
CA LYS A 217 -3.26 21.52 -3.01
C LYS A 217 -3.46 21.59 -1.50
N ALA A 218 -3.50 22.80 -0.92
CA ALA A 218 -3.85 23.02 0.47
C ALA A 218 -5.29 22.61 0.75
N LEU A 219 -6.24 23.00 -0.11
CA LEU A 219 -7.64 22.64 -0.02
C LEU A 219 -7.86 21.12 -0.17
N GLN A 220 -7.14 20.48 -1.09
CA GLN A 220 -7.16 19.03 -1.24
C GLN A 220 -6.58 18.34 0.00
N LYS A 221 -5.53 18.89 0.61
CA LYS A 221 -4.97 18.38 1.85
C LYS A 221 -5.95 18.51 3.01
N THR A 222 -6.60 19.67 3.16
CA THR A 222 -7.62 19.87 4.21
C THR A 222 -8.83 18.97 3.98
N HIS A 223 -9.24 18.76 2.73
CA HIS A 223 -10.34 17.85 2.40
C HIS A 223 -10.00 16.41 2.78
N ASN A 224 -8.79 15.95 2.43
CA ASN A 224 -8.32 14.61 2.79
C ASN A 224 -8.21 14.45 4.31
N GLU A 225 -7.73 15.46 5.02
CA GLU A 225 -7.64 15.45 6.48
C GLU A 225 -9.02 15.37 7.13
N LEU A 226 -10.00 16.14 6.64
CA LEU A 226 -11.38 16.09 7.09
C LEU A 226 -12.03 14.73 6.77
N THR A 227 -11.74 14.16 5.60
CA THR A 227 -12.19 12.81 5.23
C THR A 227 -11.61 11.77 6.17
N THR A 228 -10.31 11.80 6.44
CA THR A 228 -9.68 10.88 7.41
C THR A 228 -10.21 11.08 8.83
N TRP A 229 -10.53 12.32 9.21
CA TRP A 229 -11.15 12.61 10.50
C TRP A 229 -12.57 12.05 10.58
N MET A 230 -13.39 12.23 9.54
CA MET A 230 -14.73 11.64 9.45
C MET A 230 -14.67 10.12 9.44
N GLU A 231 -13.77 9.51 8.67
CA GLU A 231 -13.55 8.07 8.68
C GLU A 231 -13.16 7.57 10.07
N LYS A 232 -12.32 8.31 10.79
CA LYS A 232 -11.96 7.99 12.17
C LYS A 232 -13.14 8.13 13.13
N GLN A 233 -13.97 9.16 12.98
CA GLN A 233 -15.19 9.31 13.78
C GLN A 233 -16.20 8.19 13.47
N LEU A 234 -16.38 7.85 12.20
CA LEU A 234 -17.26 6.76 11.76
C LEU A 234 -16.74 5.39 12.22
N ALA A 235 -15.42 5.17 12.24
CA ALA A 235 -14.82 3.96 12.81
C ALA A 235 -15.07 3.88 14.33
N MET A 236 -14.92 4.99 15.06
CA MET A 236 -15.24 5.04 16.49
C MET A 236 -16.72 4.77 16.79
N ILE A 237 -17.64 5.22 15.92
CA ILE A 237 -19.08 4.95 16.04
C ILE A 237 -19.39 3.48 15.69
N SER A 238 -18.77 2.93 14.64
CA SER A 238 -18.92 1.53 14.24
C SER A 238 -18.37 0.55 15.28
N ASP A 239 -17.27 0.91 15.96
CA ASP A 239 -16.72 0.12 17.06
C ASP A 239 -17.65 0.13 18.28
N LEU A 240 -18.40 1.22 18.49
CA LEU A 240 -19.41 1.32 19.55
C LEU A 240 -20.63 0.43 19.28
N ASP A 241 -21.09 0.36 18.02
CA ASP A 241 -22.23 -0.48 17.63
C ASP A 241 -21.89 -1.99 17.66
N ASN A 242 -20.65 -2.35 17.34
CA ASN A 242 -20.15 -3.73 17.44
C ASN A 242 -19.96 -4.22 18.89
N THR A 243 -20.00 -3.34 19.90
CA THR A 243 -19.96 -3.75 21.32
C THR A 243 -21.34 -4.10 21.90
N LYS A 244 -22.43 -3.92 21.11
CA LYS A 244 -23.80 -4.19 21.58
C LYS A 244 -24.32 -5.60 21.26
N ASP A 245 -23.67 -6.31 20.33
CA ASP A 245 -24.12 -7.62 19.84
C ASP A 245 -23.26 -8.82 20.30
N GLY A 246 -22.64 -8.73 21.48
CA GLY A 246 -21.96 -9.90 22.03
C GLY A 246 -21.40 -9.73 23.42
N ASP A 247 -22.24 -9.75 24.46
CA ASP A 247 -22.04 -10.67 25.59
C ASP A 247 -23.27 -10.71 26.50
N ASN A 248 -23.85 -11.90 26.65
CA ASN A 248 -24.74 -12.24 27.75
C ASN A 248 -23.86 -12.58 28.96
N SER A 249 -23.58 -11.62 29.83
CA SER A 249 -23.23 -11.95 31.21
C SER A 249 -23.78 -10.92 32.19
N ALA A 250 -24.40 -11.45 33.25
CA ALA A 250 -25.21 -10.74 34.21
C ALA A 250 -24.39 -9.85 35.16
N THR A 251 -24.86 -8.63 35.40
CA THR A 251 -24.96 -8.05 36.76
C THR A 251 -25.89 -6.81 36.75
N PRO A 252 -26.67 -6.55 37.81
CA PRO A 252 -27.76 -5.58 37.80
C PRO A 252 -27.41 -4.23 38.44
N ALA A 253 -28.26 -3.24 38.11
CA ALA A 253 -28.58 -1.99 38.84
C ALA A 253 -27.87 -0.69 38.41
N PRO A 254 -28.47 0.49 38.66
CA PRO A 254 -29.89 0.83 38.54
C PRO A 254 -30.15 2.14 37.75
N ASP A 255 -31.43 2.37 37.50
CA ASP A 255 -32.08 3.53 36.89
C ASP A 255 -31.57 4.90 37.37
N HIS A 256 -31.28 5.77 36.40
CA HIS A 256 -31.89 7.10 36.24
C HIS A 256 -31.08 7.93 35.24
N TYR A 257 -31.63 8.22 34.06
CA TYR A 257 -31.68 9.57 33.49
C TYR A 257 -32.83 9.66 32.49
N HIS A 258 -33.46 10.83 32.50
CA HIS A 258 -34.78 11.15 32.00
C HIS A 258 -34.88 11.25 30.47
N ALA A 259 -36.07 10.89 29.99
CA ALA A 259 -36.84 11.50 28.91
C ALA A 259 -36.15 12.60 28.08
N ALA A 260 -35.86 12.27 26.81
CA ALA A 260 -35.93 13.20 25.69
C ALA A 260 -36.87 12.59 24.64
N GLU A 261 -37.97 13.29 24.38
CA GLU A 261 -38.92 13.01 23.30
C GLU A 261 -38.22 13.15 21.95
N GLU A 262 -37.93 12.04 21.25
CA GLU A 262 -37.56 12.11 19.83
C GLU A 262 -38.10 10.88 19.07
N ALA A 263 -38.96 11.19 18.09
CA ALA A 263 -39.40 10.38 16.96
C ALA A 263 -40.18 9.08 17.26
N PRO A 264 -41.28 8.79 16.53
CA PRO A 264 -41.77 7.42 16.46
C PRO A 264 -40.66 6.60 15.80
N ALA A 265 -39.94 5.82 16.59
CA ALA A 265 -39.14 4.74 16.07
C ALA A 265 -40.12 3.87 15.29
N PHE A 266 -40.16 4.03 13.96
CA PHE A 266 -40.98 3.20 13.08
C PHE A 266 -40.68 1.77 13.46
N SER A 267 -41.70 1.09 13.99
CA SER A 267 -41.53 -0.30 14.35
C SER A 267 -41.21 -1.07 13.08
N LEU A 268 -40.45 -2.16 13.19
CA LEU A 268 -40.06 -2.96 12.02
C LEU A 268 -41.31 -3.39 11.22
N THR A 269 -42.44 -3.59 11.90
CA THR A 269 -43.76 -3.84 11.32
C THR A 269 -44.35 -2.65 10.54
N ASP A 270 -44.08 -1.41 10.95
CA ASP A 270 -44.51 -0.22 10.20
C ASP A 270 -43.71 -0.09 8.90
N ILE A 271 -42.41 -0.39 8.93
CA ILE A 271 -41.54 -0.37 7.74
C ILE A 271 -41.97 -1.47 6.76
N GLU A 272 -42.28 -2.66 7.26
CA GLU A 272 -42.83 -3.75 6.45
C GLU A 272 -44.15 -3.34 5.78
N SER A 273 -45.07 -2.72 6.54
CA SER A 273 -46.36 -2.27 5.98
C SER A 273 -46.19 -1.15 4.93
N LEU A 274 -45.26 -0.22 5.13
CA LEU A 274 -44.93 0.83 4.16
C LEU A 274 -44.29 0.25 2.90
N TYR A 275 -43.48 -0.81 3.05
CA TYR A 275 -42.86 -1.49 1.93
C TYR A 275 -43.87 -2.31 1.13
N GLU A 276 -44.82 -2.98 1.79
CA GLU A 276 -45.96 -3.64 1.13
C GLU A 276 -46.82 -2.63 0.36
N GLN A 277 -47.14 -1.49 0.98
CA GLN A 277 -47.90 -0.42 0.33
C GLN A 277 -47.16 0.14 -0.89
N TYR A 278 -45.84 0.28 -0.80
CA TYR A 278 -44.99 0.69 -1.93
C TYR A 278 -45.02 -0.35 -3.07
N LEU A 279 -44.90 -1.64 -2.75
CA LEU A 279 -44.98 -2.72 -3.75
C LEU A 279 -46.35 -2.74 -4.45
N ASP A 280 -47.44 -2.61 -3.70
CA ASP A 280 -48.80 -2.53 -4.24
C ASP A 280 -48.97 -1.34 -5.20
N SER A 281 -48.49 -0.16 -4.80
CA SER A 281 -48.55 1.04 -5.65
C SER A 281 -47.76 0.87 -6.94
N ARG A 282 -46.60 0.21 -6.87
CA ARG A 282 -45.74 -0.07 -8.02
C ARG A 282 -46.36 -1.12 -8.94
N GLN A 283 -47.01 -2.14 -8.38
CA GLN A 283 -47.72 -3.14 -9.16
C GLN A 283 -48.90 -2.51 -9.91
N ARG A 284 -49.68 -1.63 -9.28
CA ARG A 284 -50.75 -0.88 -9.95
C ARG A 284 -50.23 0.02 -11.06
N LEU A 285 -49.10 0.69 -10.86
CA LEU A 285 -48.47 1.50 -11.92
C LEU A 285 -48.00 0.64 -13.09
N LEU A 286 -47.39 -0.51 -12.83
CA LEU A 286 -47.00 -1.45 -13.88
C LEU A 286 -48.21 -2.00 -14.63
N GLU A 287 -49.31 -2.28 -13.95
CA GLU A 287 -50.57 -2.72 -14.56
C GLU A 287 -51.14 -1.64 -15.50
N ILE A 288 -51.15 -0.37 -15.08
CA ILE A 288 -51.59 0.75 -15.92
C ILE A 288 -50.67 0.92 -17.14
N VAL A 289 -49.35 0.83 -16.97
CA VAL A 289 -48.41 0.92 -18.09
C VAL A 289 -48.58 -0.26 -19.05
N SER A 290 -48.79 -1.47 -18.52
CA SER A 290 -48.98 -2.66 -19.35
C SER A 290 -50.31 -2.66 -20.11
N THR A 291 -51.40 -2.18 -19.50
CA THR A 291 -52.71 -2.05 -20.17
C THR A 291 -52.68 -0.95 -21.24
N GLN A 292 -51.92 0.12 -21.02
CA GLN A 292 -51.69 1.17 -22.02
C GLN A 292 -50.88 0.68 -23.23
N GLU A 293 -49.97 -0.28 -23.05
CA GLU A 293 -49.28 -0.93 -24.17
C GLU A 293 -50.21 -1.91 -24.93
N GLN A 294 -51.15 -2.54 -24.23
CA GLN A 294 -52.01 -3.59 -24.79
C GLN A 294 -53.20 -3.06 -25.62
N ASP A 295 -53.71 -1.86 -25.33
CA ASP A 295 -54.78 -1.21 -26.11
C ASP A 295 -54.32 -0.69 -27.49
N THR A 296 -53.03 -0.79 -27.82
CA THR A 296 -52.51 -0.33 -29.13
C THR A 296 -52.45 -1.41 -30.21
N HIS A 297 -52.79 -2.68 -29.90
CA HIS A 297 -52.47 -3.79 -30.80
C HIS A 297 -53.62 -4.65 -31.36
N ASP A 298 -54.90 -4.41 -31.03
CA ASP A 298 -56.01 -5.19 -31.61
C ASP A 298 -57.13 -4.33 -32.25
N SER A 299 -56.91 -3.85 -33.48
CA SER A 299 -57.86 -3.95 -34.63
C SER A 299 -57.48 -3.05 -35.84
N PRO A 300 -57.71 -3.48 -37.09
CA PRO A 300 -57.41 -2.71 -38.30
C PRO A 300 -58.55 -1.74 -38.70
N PRO A 301 -58.28 -0.74 -39.57
CA PRO A 301 -59.18 0.39 -39.78
C PRO A 301 -60.25 0.09 -40.85
N SER A 302 -61.52 0.30 -40.51
CA SER A 302 -62.52 0.70 -41.51
C SER A 302 -63.45 1.76 -40.93
N SER A 303 -63.41 2.96 -41.48
CA SER A 303 -64.54 3.89 -41.49
C SER A 303 -65.55 3.42 -42.58
N PRO A 304 -66.83 3.86 -42.62
CA PRO A 304 -67.31 5.17 -42.17
C PRO A 304 -68.74 5.22 -41.53
N GLU A 305 -69.13 6.45 -41.20
CA GLU A 305 -70.49 7.01 -41.32
C GLU A 305 -71.46 6.95 -40.11
N SER A 306 -71.69 8.15 -39.56
CA SER A 306 -72.98 8.73 -39.14
C SER A 306 -73.89 7.99 -38.15
N SER A 307 -74.05 8.57 -36.96
CA SER A 307 -75.40 8.87 -36.45
C SER A 307 -75.39 10.04 -35.48
N ARG A 308 -76.26 11.00 -35.79
CA ARG A 308 -76.56 12.21 -35.04
C ARG A 308 -77.24 11.86 -33.70
N ARG A 309 -77.01 12.65 -32.65
CA ARG A 309 -78.05 13.56 -32.09
C ARG A 309 -77.52 14.34 -30.86
N SER A 310 -77.53 15.65 -31.06
CA SER A 310 -77.29 16.74 -30.11
C SER A 310 -78.23 16.76 -28.91
N VAL A 311 -77.79 17.35 -27.79
CA VAL A 311 -78.51 18.45 -27.11
C VAL A 311 -77.52 19.48 -26.58
N SER A 312 -77.84 20.73 -26.88
CA SER A 312 -77.10 21.98 -26.74
C SER A 312 -76.90 22.49 -25.30
N GLY A 313 -75.94 23.41 -25.14
CA GLY A 313 -75.78 24.24 -23.94
C GLY A 313 -74.77 25.37 -24.09
N ILE A 314 -75.00 26.26 -25.06
CA ILE A 314 -74.75 27.73 -25.07
C ILE A 314 -73.65 28.26 -24.11
N LEU A 315 -72.55 28.78 -24.67
CA LEU A 315 -72.17 30.20 -24.59
C LEU A 315 -70.89 30.43 -25.41
N GLU A 316 -70.99 31.38 -26.34
CA GLU A 316 -69.88 31.96 -27.08
C GLU A 316 -68.87 32.58 -26.11
N SER A 317 -67.60 32.28 -26.35
CA SER A 317 -66.48 33.09 -25.90
C SER A 317 -65.39 32.92 -26.94
N ASP A 318 -65.25 33.90 -27.81
CA ASP A 318 -64.06 34.12 -28.62
C ASP A 318 -62.83 34.07 -27.71
N THR A 319 -62.13 32.95 -27.73
CA THR A 319 -60.75 32.89 -27.30
C THR A 319 -60.01 32.20 -28.42
N THR A 320 -59.05 32.91 -29.00
CA THR A 320 -58.06 32.36 -29.92
C THR A 320 -57.35 31.20 -29.23
N THR A 321 -57.82 29.98 -29.47
CA THR A 321 -57.14 28.76 -29.05
C THR A 321 -55.90 28.63 -29.93
N LEU A 322 -54.78 29.13 -29.41
CA LEU A 322 -53.47 28.68 -29.87
C LEU A 322 -53.50 27.14 -29.87
N PRO A 323 -53.07 26.47 -30.95
CA PRO A 323 -53.06 25.02 -31.00
C PRO A 323 -52.24 24.53 -29.80
N ASN A 324 -52.86 23.70 -28.96
CA ASN A 324 -52.25 23.13 -27.77
C ASN A 324 -50.87 22.57 -28.12
N THR A 325 -49.80 23.18 -27.63
CA THR A 325 -48.41 22.80 -27.94
C THR A 325 -48.11 21.35 -27.56
N SER A 326 -48.90 20.77 -26.65
CA SER A 326 -48.88 19.36 -26.26
C SER A 326 -49.32 18.41 -27.38
N GLU A 327 -50.29 18.79 -28.21
CA GLU A 327 -50.76 17.98 -29.34
C GLU A 327 -49.73 17.96 -30.49
N LEU A 328 -48.99 19.07 -30.66
CA LEU A 328 -47.88 19.16 -31.61
C LEU A 328 -46.63 18.38 -31.17
N LEU A 329 -46.39 18.22 -29.86
CA LEU A 329 -45.22 17.53 -29.31
C LEU A 329 -45.39 16.01 -29.18
N LEU A 330 -46.64 15.53 -29.04
CA LEU A 330 -46.98 14.11 -28.88
C LEU A 330 -46.28 13.16 -29.88
N PRO A 331 -46.28 13.42 -31.20
CA PRO A 331 -45.61 12.53 -32.16
C PRO A 331 -44.07 12.53 -32.03
N TYR A 332 -43.47 13.57 -31.42
CA TYR A 332 -42.03 13.67 -31.21
C TYR A 332 -41.57 13.10 -29.87
N LEU A 333 -42.48 12.89 -28.90
CA LEU A 333 -42.11 12.38 -27.57
C LEU A 333 -41.42 11.01 -27.63
N ALA A 334 -41.93 10.08 -28.45
CA ALA A 334 -41.31 8.77 -28.62
C ALA A 334 -39.87 8.87 -29.16
N ARG A 335 -39.62 9.83 -30.06
CA ARG A 335 -38.28 10.07 -30.59
C ARG A 335 -37.36 10.72 -29.56
N LEU A 336 -37.88 11.67 -28.78
CA LEU A 336 -37.14 12.34 -27.71
C LEU A 336 -36.79 11.40 -26.55
N THR A 337 -37.68 10.47 -26.20
CA THR A 337 -37.40 9.45 -25.18
C THR A 337 -36.38 8.44 -25.68
N LEU A 338 -36.47 8.00 -26.93
CA LEU A 338 -35.46 7.13 -27.54
C LEU A 338 -34.08 7.81 -27.57
N THR A 339 -34.01 9.09 -27.97
CA THR A 339 -32.74 9.83 -27.97
C THR A 339 -32.17 9.96 -26.57
N LYS A 340 -33.01 10.27 -25.57
CA LYS A 340 -32.59 10.32 -24.16
C LYS A 340 -32.06 8.97 -23.66
N GLN A 341 -32.72 7.86 -24.03
CA GLN A 341 -32.24 6.52 -23.68
C GLN A 341 -30.90 6.20 -24.35
N SER A 342 -30.71 6.58 -25.61
CA SER A 342 -29.44 6.40 -26.32
C SER A 342 -28.31 7.25 -25.73
N GLU A 343 -28.62 8.48 -25.30
CA GLU A 343 -27.67 9.34 -24.60
C GLU A 343 -27.25 8.72 -23.27
N GLN A 344 -28.22 8.24 -22.48
CA GLN A 344 -27.96 7.60 -21.20
C GLN A 344 -27.12 6.33 -21.36
N SER A 345 -27.39 5.49 -22.37
CA SER A 345 -26.60 4.28 -22.63
C SER A 345 -25.17 4.61 -23.06
N LEU A 346 -24.98 5.65 -23.87
CA LEU A 346 -23.66 6.12 -24.29
C LEU A 346 -22.87 6.73 -23.12
N LEU A 347 -23.51 7.48 -22.23
CA LEU A 347 -22.90 7.96 -20.99
C LEU A 347 -22.49 6.81 -20.07
N GLN A 348 -23.29 5.75 -19.97
CA GLN A 348 -22.94 4.56 -19.21
C GLN A 348 -21.74 3.83 -19.84
N GLN A 349 -21.73 3.66 -21.17
CA GLN A 349 -20.63 3.02 -21.89
C GLN A 349 -19.32 3.80 -21.74
N THR A 350 -19.37 5.13 -21.88
CA THR A 350 -18.18 5.99 -21.72
C THR A 350 -17.65 5.93 -20.29
N GLY A 351 -18.53 5.95 -19.28
CA GLY A 351 -18.15 5.75 -17.89
C GLY A 351 -17.50 4.38 -17.62
N PHE A 352 -18.06 3.30 -18.20
CA PHE A 352 -17.48 1.97 -18.11
C PHE A 352 -16.09 1.89 -18.76
N MET A 353 -15.93 2.43 -19.97
CA MET A 353 -14.65 2.44 -20.69
C MET A 353 -13.59 3.22 -19.91
N ARG A 354 -13.94 4.36 -19.31
CA ARG A 354 -13.02 5.14 -18.48
C ARG A 354 -12.53 4.38 -17.25
N ARG A 355 -13.42 3.63 -16.59
CA ARG A 355 -13.05 2.74 -15.47
C ARG A 355 -12.15 1.60 -15.92
N GLN A 356 -12.44 0.99 -17.07
CA GLN A 356 -11.59 -0.08 -17.62
C GLN A 356 -10.19 0.43 -17.97
N ILE A 357 -10.09 1.62 -18.58
CA ILE A 357 -8.79 2.25 -18.89
C ILE A 357 -8.03 2.54 -17.61
N SER A 358 -8.65 3.19 -16.62
CA SER A 358 -8.01 3.47 -15.33
C SER A 358 -7.56 2.20 -14.60
N SER A 359 -8.37 1.13 -14.66
CA SER A 359 -7.99 -0.17 -14.10
C SER A 359 -6.87 -0.86 -14.87
N ALA A 360 -6.79 -0.69 -16.19
CA ALA A 360 -5.68 -1.19 -16.98
C ALA A 360 -4.40 -0.40 -16.68
N GLU A 361 -4.49 0.93 -16.59
CA GLU A 361 -3.39 1.81 -16.22
C GLU A 361 -2.82 1.46 -14.85
N SER A 362 -3.68 1.30 -13.83
CA SER A 362 -3.21 0.92 -12.49
C SER A 362 -2.53 -0.44 -12.47
N ARG A 363 -3.06 -1.44 -13.20
CA ARG A 363 -2.41 -2.75 -13.37
C ARG A 363 -1.07 -2.65 -14.09
N THR A 364 -0.97 -1.82 -15.12
CA THR A 364 0.31 -1.60 -15.82
C THR A 364 1.32 -0.91 -14.92
N GLN A 365 0.90 0.07 -14.12
CA GLN A 365 1.76 0.74 -13.17
C GLN A 365 2.22 -0.21 -12.06
N GLU A 366 1.34 -1.06 -11.54
CA GLU A 366 1.71 -2.10 -10.58
C GLU A 366 2.70 -3.10 -11.17
N MET A 367 2.47 -3.56 -12.40
CA MET A 367 3.38 -4.47 -13.10
C MET A 367 4.75 -3.82 -13.34
N LEU A 368 4.78 -2.56 -13.79
CA LEU A 368 6.03 -1.80 -13.96
C LEU A 368 6.75 -1.59 -12.62
N GLY A 369 6.01 -1.33 -11.54
CA GLY A 369 6.55 -1.24 -10.18
C GLY A 369 7.19 -2.56 -9.74
N ARG A 370 6.47 -3.68 -9.90
CA ARG A 370 7.00 -5.02 -9.63
C ARG A 370 8.23 -5.34 -10.47
N LEU A 371 8.22 -5.04 -11.77
CA LEU A 371 9.38 -5.23 -12.64
C LEU A 371 10.56 -4.33 -12.25
N ALA A 372 10.32 -3.12 -11.75
CA ALA A 372 11.36 -2.25 -11.23
C ALA A 372 11.95 -2.79 -9.91
N ASP A 373 11.11 -3.30 -9.01
CA ASP A 373 11.54 -3.94 -7.77
C ASP A 373 12.31 -5.24 -8.05
N GLU A 374 11.85 -6.04 -9.02
CA GLU A 374 12.52 -7.25 -9.50
C GLU A 374 13.78 -6.92 -10.33
N SER A 375 13.87 -5.74 -10.94
CA SER A 375 15.10 -5.27 -11.59
C SER A 375 16.25 -5.11 -10.58
N HIS A 376 15.97 -4.92 -9.29
CA HIS A 376 17.00 -4.94 -8.25
C HIS A 376 17.51 -6.36 -7.94
N LEU A 377 16.79 -7.41 -8.35
CA LEU A 377 17.22 -8.81 -8.29
C LEU A 377 18.13 -9.19 -9.47
N VAL A 378 18.17 -8.38 -10.53
CA VAL A 378 19.19 -8.49 -11.58
C VAL A 378 20.48 -7.90 -11.04
N GLN A 379 21.37 -8.80 -10.58
CA GLN A 379 22.66 -8.43 -9.99
C GLN A 379 23.43 -7.43 -10.88
N PRO A 380 24.07 -6.40 -10.29
CA PRO A 380 24.81 -5.37 -11.04
C PRO A 380 25.99 -5.92 -11.85
N GLU A 381 26.38 -7.18 -11.65
CA GLU A 381 27.39 -7.87 -12.45
C GLU A 381 26.97 -8.02 -13.93
N HIS A 382 25.66 -8.04 -14.23
CA HIS A 382 25.16 -8.10 -15.60
C HIS A 382 25.15 -6.74 -16.33
N ARG A 383 25.37 -5.62 -15.61
CA ARG A 383 25.49 -4.28 -16.24
C ARG A 383 26.86 -4.05 -16.88
N ARG A 384 27.84 -4.92 -16.64
CA ARG A 384 29.23 -4.67 -17.03
C ARG A 384 29.88 -5.90 -17.69
N GLY A 385 29.28 -6.41 -18.78
CA GLY A 385 30.09 -6.93 -19.89
C GLY A 385 29.90 -8.37 -20.39
N GLU A 386 28.72 -8.99 -20.35
CA GLU A 386 28.52 -10.31 -20.97
C GLU A 386 27.27 -10.41 -21.89
N PRO A 387 27.26 -11.37 -22.86
CA PRO A 387 26.36 -11.40 -24.03
C PRO A 387 24.87 -11.36 -23.69
N GLN A 388 24.48 -11.88 -22.53
CA GLN A 388 23.07 -11.95 -22.13
C GLN A 388 22.42 -10.57 -22.03
N ALA A 389 23.13 -9.54 -21.54
CA ALA A 389 22.59 -8.17 -21.45
C ALA A 389 22.31 -7.54 -22.84
N ARG A 390 23.04 -7.96 -23.88
CA ARG A 390 22.76 -7.55 -25.26
C ARG A 390 21.50 -8.24 -25.78
N ASP A 391 21.31 -9.52 -25.45
CA ASP A 391 20.11 -10.25 -25.84
C ASP A 391 18.86 -9.67 -25.18
N TRP A 392 18.94 -9.28 -23.90
CA TRP A 392 17.85 -8.54 -23.22
C TRP A 392 17.57 -7.19 -23.86
N LYS A 393 18.62 -6.46 -24.26
CA LYS A 393 18.45 -5.18 -24.97
C LYS A 393 17.76 -5.37 -26.31
N VAL A 394 18.19 -6.36 -27.10
CA VAL A 394 17.59 -6.67 -28.41
C VAL A 394 16.15 -7.15 -28.24
N ALA A 395 15.88 -8.02 -27.27
CA ALA A 395 14.53 -8.48 -26.97
C ALA A 395 13.62 -7.34 -26.49
N ALA A 396 14.15 -6.39 -25.71
CA ALA A 396 13.41 -5.21 -25.28
C ALA A 396 13.12 -4.26 -26.46
N GLU A 397 14.10 -4.05 -27.34
CA GLU A 397 13.91 -3.27 -28.57
C GLU A 397 12.86 -3.93 -29.49
N GLU A 398 12.89 -5.25 -29.67
CA GLU A 398 11.89 -6.00 -30.43
C GLU A 398 10.50 -5.95 -29.78
N ALA A 399 10.40 -6.12 -28.46
CA ALA A 399 9.15 -5.99 -27.72
C ALA A 399 8.58 -4.55 -27.81
N SER A 400 9.44 -3.53 -27.78
CA SER A 400 9.02 -2.14 -27.96
C SER A 400 8.52 -1.87 -29.39
N ALA A 401 9.19 -2.44 -30.40
CA ALA A 401 8.79 -2.29 -31.79
C ALA A 401 7.45 -3.00 -32.07
N THR A 402 7.27 -4.21 -31.53
CA THR A 402 6.01 -4.97 -31.69
C THR A 402 4.84 -4.29 -30.98
N THR A 403 5.04 -3.81 -29.75
CA THR A 403 4.01 -3.03 -29.02
C THR A 403 3.64 -1.76 -29.77
N LEU A 404 4.62 -1.00 -30.27
CA LEU A 404 4.38 0.18 -31.11
C LEU A 404 3.56 -0.17 -32.36
N GLN A 405 3.93 -1.23 -33.08
CA GLN A 405 3.17 -1.69 -34.25
C GLN A 405 1.73 -2.07 -33.91
N THR A 406 1.51 -2.79 -32.80
CA THR A 406 0.15 -3.15 -32.37
C THR A 406 -0.67 -1.94 -31.97
N ALA A 407 -0.05 -0.95 -31.31
CA ALA A 407 -0.69 0.31 -30.96
C ALA A 407 -1.05 1.12 -32.21
N MET A 408 -0.14 1.23 -33.19
CA MET A 408 -0.41 1.88 -34.48
C MET A 408 -1.54 1.20 -35.26
N LYS A 409 -1.57 -0.14 -35.30
CA LYS A 409 -2.68 -0.87 -35.93
C LYS A 409 -4.01 -0.56 -35.24
N LYS A 410 -4.03 -0.56 -33.90
CA LYS A 410 -5.24 -0.21 -33.13
C LYS A 410 -5.68 1.24 -33.37
N LEU A 411 -4.72 2.17 -33.45
CA LEU A 411 -4.98 3.57 -33.79
C LEU A 411 -5.64 3.68 -35.16
N GLN A 412 -5.08 3.05 -36.20
CA GLN A 412 -5.63 3.04 -37.54
C GLN A 412 -7.04 2.44 -37.58
N THR A 413 -7.28 1.33 -36.87
CA THR A 413 -8.64 0.76 -36.78
C THR A 413 -9.61 1.70 -36.07
N GLY A 414 -9.14 2.45 -35.07
CA GLY A 414 -9.93 3.46 -34.37
C GLY A 414 -10.24 4.67 -35.26
N GLU A 415 -9.28 5.12 -36.05
CA GLU A 415 -9.44 6.21 -37.02
C GLU A 415 -10.46 5.85 -38.11
N VAL A 416 -10.34 4.65 -38.70
CA VAL A 416 -11.33 4.16 -39.68
C VAL A 416 -12.73 4.03 -39.06
N ALA A 417 -12.82 3.56 -37.81
CA ALA A 417 -14.09 3.49 -37.09
C ALA A 417 -14.68 4.89 -36.82
N ALA A 418 -13.83 5.86 -36.45
CA ALA A 418 -14.23 7.25 -36.22
C ALA A 418 -14.68 7.93 -37.52
N GLU A 419 -13.98 7.73 -38.63
CA GLU A 419 -14.40 8.21 -39.95
C GLU A 419 -15.74 7.59 -40.37
N SER A 420 -15.92 6.29 -40.14
CA SER A 420 -17.19 5.61 -40.43
C SER A 420 -18.34 6.20 -39.61
N ALA A 421 -18.11 6.43 -38.31
CA ALA A 421 -19.07 7.09 -37.45
C ALA A 421 -19.39 8.52 -37.93
N ALA A 422 -18.37 9.30 -38.31
CA ALA A 422 -18.55 10.65 -38.87
C ALA A 422 -19.40 10.64 -40.15
N ARG A 423 -19.11 9.73 -41.09
CA ARG A 423 -19.92 9.57 -42.32
C ARG A 423 -21.36 9.17 -42.02
N SER A 424 -21.58 8.31 -41.02
CA SER A 424 -22.93 7.93 -40.60
C SER A 424 -23.69 9.12 -40.01
N LEU A 425 -23.00 10.00 -39.29
CA LEU A 425 -23.56 11.21 -38.69
C LEU A 425 -23.91 12.24 -39.77
N ASP A 426 -23.02 12.46 -40.74
CA ASP A 426 -23.28 13.31 -41.89
C ASP A 426 -24.49 12.81 -42.72
N ALA A 427 -24.60 11.49 -42.91
CA ALA A 427 -25.75 10.88 -43.57
C ALA A 427 -27.06 11.17 -42.82
N ILE A 428 -27.07 11.03 -41.48
CA ILE A 428 -28.22 11.36 -40.63
C ILE A 428 -28.56 12.86 -40.72
N GLN A 429 -27.55 13.75 -40.74
CA GLN A 429 -27.76 15.19 -40.87
C GLN A 429 -28.28 15.59 -42.27
N SER A 430 -27.94 14.84 -43.31
CA SER A 430 -28.40 15.08 -44.69
C SER A 430 -29.83 14.59 -44.95
N MET A 431 -30.34 13.62 -44.19
CA MET A 431 -31.71 13.08 -44.33
C MET A 431 -32.81 14.16 -44.27
N PRO A 432 -32.87 15.07 -43.28
CA PRO A 432 -33.93 16.08 -43.23
C PRO A 432 -33.95 17.00 -44.47
N ARG A 433 -32.78 17.36 -45.02
CA ARG A 433 -32.70 18.16 -46.26
C ARG A 433 -33.22 17.41 -47.48
N SER A 434 -32.94 16.10 -47.56
CA SER A 434 -33.46 15.27 -48.66
C SER A 434 -34.98 15.07 -48.58
N ILE A 435 -35.53 14.98 -47.36
CA ILE A 435 -36.97 14.88 -47.14
C ILE A 435 -37.66 16.19 -47.52
N GLU A 436 -37.11 17.35 -47.13
CA GLU A 436 -37.62 18.67 -47.53
C GLU A 436 -37.60 18.89 -49.05
N SER A 437 -36.61 18.32 -49.76
CA SER A 437 -36.55 18.38 -51.24
C SER A 437 -37.54 17.46 -51.97
N LEU A 438 -38.12 16.49 -51.25
CA LEU A 438 -39.11 15.54 -51.78
C LEU A 438 -40.55 15.95 -51.45
N THR A 439 -40.75 16.82 -50.46
CA THR A 439 -42.07 17.27 -50.00
C THR A 439 -42.45 18.68 -50.43
N GLY A 440 -41.56 19.41 -51.13
CA GLY A 440 -41.86 20.65 -51.86
C GLY A 440 -41.97 20.41 -53.36
#